data_AF-A0A7X8XKZ1-F1
#
_entry.id   AF-A0A7X8XKZ1-F1
#
_cell.length_a   1.000
_cell.length_b   1.000
_cell.length_c   1.000
_cell.angle_alpha   90.00
_cell.angle_beta   90.00
_cell.angle_gamma   90.00
#
_symmetry.space_group_name_H-M   'P 1'
#
loop_
_entity.id
_entity.type
_entity.pdbx_description
1 polymer ?
#
loop_
_entity_poly.entity_id
_entity_poly.type
_entity_poly.pdbx_seq_one_letter_code
_entity_poly.pdbx_strand_id
1 'polypeptide(L)'
;MDERMQRLRDLDLPESILWLASQPHGEDLFFFRCGEVESPEAMRFPEGIPAEPLWQFDWWVTAARRRDAHLEYLGFDANDPENWQLLATSEKGLLANLFSDLIEDEDWEEEEEEAMRALREAAEQVGFQGLDELLTFQAEHAGDPDYAESLAEWTRTL
;
A
#
# COMPACT_ATOMS: atom_id res chain seq x y z
N MET A 1 11.12 20.95 -6.80
CA MET A 1 10.54 20.27 -5.62
C MET A 1 9.23 19.70 -6.11
N ASP A 2 9.07 18.38 -6.06
CA ASP A 2 7.90 17.70 -6.60
C ASP A 2 6.63 18.20 -5.88
N GLU A 3 5.73 18.85 -6.62
CA GLU A 3 4.49 19.42 -6.08
C GLU A 3 3.62 18.34 -5.44
N ARG A 4 3.70 17.09 -5.92
CA ARG A 4 3.02 15.94 -5.32
C ARG A 4 3.50 15.67 -3.90
N MET A 5 4.81 15.62 -3.69
CA MET A 5 5.39 15.38 -2.37
C MET A 5 5.06 16.50 -1.37
N GLN A 6 4.84 17.73 -1.83
CA GLN A 6 4.34 18.78 -0.94
C GLN A 6 2.90 18.51 -0.53
N ARG A 7 2.01 18.18 -1.47
CA ARG A 7 0.61 17.85 -1.17
C ARG A 7 0.49 16.64 -0.24
N LEU A 8 1.33 15.63 -0.42
CA LEU A 8 1.41 14.47 0.48
C LEU A 8 1.84 14.86 1.89
N ARG A 9 2.77 15.80 2.05
CA ARG A 9 3.13 16.34 3.38
C ARG A 9 2.00 17.14 4.00
N ASP A 10 1.26 17.90 3.20
CA ASP A 10 0.11 18.68 3.67
C ASP A 10 -1.05 17.79 4.15
N LEU A 11 -1.05 16.50 3.81
CA LEU A 11 -1.97 15.50 4.35
C LEU A 11 -1.58 14.98 5.75
N ASP A 12 -0.44 15.42 6.31
CA ASP A 12 0.12 14.93 7.59
C ASP A 12 0.32 13.39 7.58
N LEU A 13 0.82 12.84 6.48
CA LEU A 13 1.13 11.43 6.38
C LEU A 13 2.29 11.02 7.30
N PRO A 14 2.30 9.79 7.84
CA PRO A 14 3.44 9.25 8.56
C PRO A 14 4.72 9.26 7.72
N GLU A 15 5.88 9.37 8.38
CA GLU A 15 7.18 9.43 7.69
C GLU A 15 7.47 8.17 6.86
N SER A 16 7.03 7.00 7.32
CA SER A 16 7.13 5.72 6.60
C SER A 16 6.44 5.78 5.24
N ILE A 17 5.20 6.30 5.20
CA ILE A 17 4.39 6.44 3.99
C ILE A 17 4.97 7.50 3.07
N LEU A 18 5.45 8.62 3.62
CA LEU A 18 6.14 9.65 2.85
C LEU A 18 7.43 9.11 2.22
N TRP A 19 8.18 8.29 2.95
CA TRP A 19 9.38 7.63 2.44
C TRP A 19 9.03 6.65 1.31
N LEU A 20 8.03 5.78 1.52
CA LEU A 20 7.51 4.86 0.50
C LEU A 20 6.98 5.59 -0.75
N ALA A 21 6.42 6.79 -0.59
CA ALA A 21 5.97 7.59 -1.73
C ALA A 21 7.09 8.37 -2.43
N SER A 22 8.28 8.48 -1.82
CA SER A 22 9.38 9.37 -2.25
C SER A 22 10.30 8.83 -3.34
N GLN A 23 9.73 8.04 -4.26
CA GLN A 23 10.34 7.40 -5.42
C GLN A 23 11.54 8.12 -6.07
N PRO A 24 12.48 7.36 -6.69
CA PRO A 24 12.46 5.90 -6.87
C PRO A 24 13.06 5.14 -5.68
N HIS A 25 12.52 3.95 -5.41
CA HIS A 25 13.18 2.94 -4.58
C HIS A 25 14.29 2.22 -5.34
N GLY A 26 15.27 1.67 -4.62
CA GLY A 26 16.47 1.08 -5.21
C GLY A 26 16.26 -0.37 -5.67
N GLU A 27 17.19 -1.26 -5.36
CA GLU A 27 16.99 -2.72 -5.46
C GLU A 27 16.36 -3.28 -4.16
N ASP A 28 15.51 -2.51 -3.49
CA ASP A 28 14.80 -2.95 -2.29
C ASP A 28 13.45 -3.62 -2.64
N LEU A 29 12.85 -4.29 -1.65
CA LEU A 29 11.59 -5.02 -1.84
C LEU A 29 10.41 -4.13 -2.27
N PHE A 30 10.48 -2.82 -2.05
CA PHE A 30 9.42 -1.89 -2.42
C PHE A 30 9.53 -1.42 -3.87
N PHE A 31 10.68 -1.61 -4.53
CA PHE A 31 10.94 -1.16 -5.90
C PHE A 31 9.83 -1.52 -6.88
N PHE A 32 9.34 -2.75 -6.82
CA PHE A 32 8.34 -3.24 -7.75
C PHE A 32 6.94 -2.72 -7.40
N ARG A 33 6.55 -2.73 -6.12
CA ARG A 33 5.19 -2.42 -5.67
C ARG A 33 4.91 -0.96 -5.41
N CYS A 34 5.90 -0.23 -4.92
CA CYS A 34 5.82 1.21 -4.75
C CYS A 34 6.49 1.85 -5.96
N GLY A 35 5.83 1.86 -7.12
CA GLY A 35 6.35 2.44 -8.36
C GLY A 35 6.06 3.94 -8.54
N GLU A 36 6.63 4.51 -9.59
CA GLU A 36 6.36 5.89 -10.02
C GLU A 36 4.90 6.07 -10.45
N VAL A 37 4.29 7.20 -10.07
CA VAL A 37 2.92 7.52 -10.46
C VAL A 37 2.92 8.16 -11.84
N GLU A 38 2.21 7.54 -12.80
CA GLU A 38 2.11 8.06 -14.15
C GLU A 38 1.05 9.17 -14.25
N SER A 39 1.45 10.33 -14.78
CA SER A 39 0.56 11.47 -15.08
C SER A 39 -0.44 11.82 -13.95
N PRO A 40 0.03 12.10 -12.72
CA PRO A 40 -0.84 12.32 -11.56
C PRO A 40 -1.87 13.45 -11.77
N GLU A 41 -1.56 14.45 -12.59
CA GLU A 41 -2.45 15.56 -12.94
C GLU A 41 -3.61 15.18 -13.87
N ALA A 42 -3.49 14.07 -14.61
CA ALA A 42 -4.53 13.56 -15.50
C ALA A 42 -5.38 12.46 -14.83
N MET A 43 -5.03 12.09 -13.59
CA MET A 43 -5.65 11.00 -12.87
C MET A 43 -7.10 11.33 -12.49
N ARG A 44 -7.98 10.34 -12.69
CA ARG A 44 -9.36 10.39 -12.22
C ARG A 44 -9.46 9.60 -10.91
N PHE A 45 -10.21 10.14 -9.96
CA PHE A 45 -10.32 9.56 -8.62
C PHE A 45 -11.70 8.97 -8.38
N PRO A 46 -11.78 7.92 -7.53
CA PRO A 46 -13.04 7.34 -7.11
C PRO A 46 -14.04 8.38 -6.61
N GLU A 47 -15.30 8.22 -7.01
CA GLU A 47 -16.41 9.12 -6.64
C GLU A 47 -16.21 10.58 -7.10
N GLY A 48 -15.21 10.85 -7.95
CA GLY A 48 -14.78 12.20 -8.31
C GLY A 48 -14.17 13.00 -7.15
N ILE A 49 -13.84 12.35 -6.02
CA ILE A 49 -13.26 12.99 -4.84
C ILE A 49 -11.74 12.95 -4.97
N PRO A 50 -11.05 14.10 -5.03
CA PRO A 50 -9.59 14.12 -5.18
C PRO A 50 -8.85 13.37 -4.07
N ALA A 51 -7.81 12.65 -4.46
CA ALA A 51 -6.84 12.01 -3.59
C ALA A 51 -5.43 12.32 -4.08
N GLU A 52 -4.42 12.15 -3.24
CA GLU A 52 -3.03 12.28 -3.64
C GLU A 52 -2.41 10.88 -3.82
N PRO A 53 -1.93 10.55 -5.03
CA PRO A 53 -1.37 9.23 -5.31
C PRO A 53 -0.02 9.05 -4.61
N LEU A 54 0.11 7.93 -3.90
CA LEU A 54 1.30 7.53 -3.16
C LEU A 54 2.29 6.83 -4.09
N TRP A 55 1.83 5.78 -4.75
CA TRP A 55 2.57 4.95 -5.69
C TRP A 55 1.61 4.24 -6.65
N GLN A 56 2.15 3.69 -7.73
CA GLN A 56 1.43 2.94 -8.73
C GLN A 56 2.15 1.63 -9.04
N PHE A 57 1.36 0.57 -9.24
CA PHE A 57 1.82 -0.73 -9.69
C PHE A 57 0.98 -1.19 -10.88
N ASP A 58 1.58 -1.22 -12.07
CA ASP A 58 0.89 -1.42 -13.34
C ASP A 58 -0.29 -0.43 -13.49
N TRP A 59 -1.53 -0.89 -13.59
CA TRP A 59 -2.74 -0.06 -13.67
C TRP A 59 -3.34 0.28 -12.29
N TRP A 60 -2.83 -0.28 -11.19
CA TRP A 60 -3.37 -0.06 -9.85
C TRP A 60 -2.66 1.09 -9.15
N VAL A 61 -3.44 2.02 -8.60
CA VAL A 61 -2.94 3.20 -7.88
C VAL A 61 -3.32 3.09 -6.42
N THR A 62 -2.33 3.29 -5.54
CA THR A 62 -2.59 3.54 -4.12
C THR A 62 -2.53 5.03 -3.85
N ALA A 63 -3.57 5.59 -3.22
CA ALA A 63 -3.67 7.01 -2.92
C ALA A 63 -4.12 7.26 -1.48
N ALA A 64 -3.80 8.46 -0.98
CA ALA A 64 -4.28 8.96 0.30
C ALA A 64 -5.20 10.14 0.09
N ARG A 65 -6.28 10.22 0.88
CA ARG A 65 -7.10 11.43 0.95
C ARG A 65 -7.52 11.70 2.37
N ARG A 66 -7.83 12.96 2.66
CA ARG A 66 -8.47 13.35 3.90
C ARG A 66 -9.97 13.47 3.66
N ARG A 67 -10.74 12.65 4.37
CA ARG A 67 -12.21 12.75 4.41
C ARG A 67 -12.60 13.19 5.82
N ASP A 68 -13.14 14.40 5.90
CA ASP A 68 -13.37 15.08 7.18
C ASP A 68 -12.09 15.15 8.05
N ALA A 69 -12.11 14.56 9.24
CA ALA A 69 -10.96 14.51 10.15
C ALA A 69 -10.10 13.24 9.98
N HIS A 70 -10.48 12.32 9.09
CA HIS A 70 -9.87 11.01 8.95
C HIS A 70 -9.03 10.91 7.69
N LEU A 71 -7.90 10.24 7.81
CA LEU A 71 -7.07 9.86 6.68
C LEU A 71 -7.58 8.51 6.14
N GLU A 72 -7.80 8.46 4.84
CA GLU A 72 -8.21 7.26 4.12
C GLU A 72 -7.12 6.90 3.10
N TYR A 73 -6.81 5.62 3.02
CA TYR A 73 -5.95 5.04 2.00
C TYR A 73 -6.79 4.15 1.09
N LEU A 74 -6.74 4.42 -0.21
CA LEU A 74 -7.55 3.75 -1.21
C LEU A 74 -6.68 3.14 -2.32
N GLY A 75 -7.16 2.06 -2.89
CA GLY A 75 -6.63 1.42 -4.08
C GLY A 75 -7.67 1.52 -5.20
N PHE A 76 -7.24 1.80 -6.42
CA PHE A 76 -8.14 1.87 -7.57
C PHE A 76 -7.44 1.63 -8.90
N ASP A 77 -8.21 1.22 -9.90
CA ASP A 77 -7.75 1.10 -11.28
C ASP A 77 -7.64 2.49 -11.94
N ALA A 78 -6.45 2.83 -12.45
CA ALA A 78 -6.18 4.10 -13.13
C ALA A 78 -7.03 4.31 -14.40
N ASN A 79 -7.44 3.22 -15.05
CA ASN A 79 -8.25 3.23 -16.26
C ASN A 79 -9.76 3.22 -15.96
N ASP A 80 -10.16 2.65 -14.82
CA ASP A 80 -11.54 2.60 -14.34
C ASP A 80 -11.66 2.91 -12.83
N PRO A 81 -11.71 4.19 -12.44
CA PRO A 81 -11.76 4.60 -11.04
C PRO A 81 -13.03 4.18 -10.28
N GLU A 82 -14.04 3.63 -10.98
CA GLU A 82 -15.21 3.02 -10.32
C GLU A 82 -14.86 1.64 -9.74
N ASN A 83 -13.78 1.03 -10.20
CA ASN A 83 -13.16 -0.14 -9.58
C ASN A 83 -12.16 0.31 -8.51
N TRP A 84 -12.63 0.45 -7.28
CA TRP A 84 -11.85 0.95 -6.16
C TRP A 84 -12.23 0.29 -4.84
N GLN A 85 -11.31 0.40 -3.87
CA GLN A 85 -11.50 -0.10 -2.52
C GLN A 85 -10.86 0.84 -1.50
N LEU A 86 -11.52 1.02 -0.35
CA LEU A 86 -10.87 1.59 0.83
C LEU A 86 -9.97 0.52 1.46
N LEU A 87 -8.66 0.70 1.35
CA LEU A 87 -7.66 -0.26 1.85
C LEU A 87 -7.52 -0.13 3.37
N ALA A 88 -7.31 1.09 3.88
CA ALA A 88 -7.07 1.31 5.29
C ALA A 88 -7.42 2.73 5.75
N THR A 89 -7.48 2.92 7.06
CA THR A 89 -7.68 4.22 7.72
C THR A 89 -6.55 4.53 8.72
N SER A 90 -5.52 3.68 8.77
CA SER A 90 -4.35 3.81 9.63
C SER A 90 -3.08 3.44 8.87
N GLU A 91 -1.93 3.94 9.33
CA GLU A 91 -0.62 3.57 8.82
C GLU A 91 -0.40 2.06 8.86
N LYS A 92 -0.72 1.46 10.01
CA LYS A 92 -0.58 0.02 10.23
C LYS A 92 -1.42 -0.79 9.23
N GLY A 93 -2.66 -0.38 8.97
CA GLY A 93 -3.52 -1.04 7.99
C GLY A 93 -3.01 -0.91 6.55
N LEU A 94 -2.47 0.26 6.17
CA LEU A 94 -1.89 0.43 4.84
C LEU A 94 -0.63 -0.43 4.67
N LEU A 95 0.26 -0.43 5.67
CA LEU A 95 1.47 -1.27 5.64
C LEU A 95 1.09 -2.76 5.61
N ALA A 96 0.06 -3.18 6.33
CA ALA A 96 -0.42 -4.56 6.26
C ALA A 96 -0.93 -4.95 4.86
N ASN A 97 -1.64 -4.06 4.16
CA ASN A 97 -2.02 -4.30 2.75
C ASN A 97 -0.77 -4.44 1.86
N LEU A 98 0.17 -3.49 1.96
CA LEU A 98 1.40 -3.51 1.16
C LEU A 98 2.21 -4.79 1.39
N PHE A 99 2.39 -5.20 2.65
CA PHE A 99 3.13 -6.42 2.96
C PHE A 99 2.38 -7.69 2.53
N SER A 100 1.05 -7.67 2.48
CA SER A 100 0.30 -8.79 1.92
C SER A 100 0.62 -8.98 0.44
N ASP A 101 0.64 -7.89 -0.33
CA ASP A 101 1.02 -7.92 -1.75
C ASP A 101 2.46 -8.42 -1.95
N LEU A 102 3.40 -7.98 -1.10
CA LEU A 102 4.80 -8.42 -1.15
C LEU A 102 4.94 -9.92 -0.85
N ILE A 103 4.10 -10.47 0.04
CA ILE A 103 4.11 -11.91 0.32
C ILE A 103 3.54 -12.70 -0.87
N GLU A 104 2.50 -12.21 -1.54
CA GLU A 104 1.90 -12.92 -2.67
C GLU A 104 2.78 -12.93 -3.93
N ASP A 105 3.62 -11.89 -4.11
CA ASP A 105 4.47 -11.74 -5.30
C ASP A 105 5.76 -12.58 -5.29
N GLU A 106 6.26 -12.94 -4.12
CA GLU A 106 7.51 -13.69 -3.98
C GLU A 106 7.30 -15.16 -4.38
N ASP A 107 8.19 -15.70 -5.21
CA ASP A 107 8.19 -17.12 -5.59
C ASP A 107 8.97 -17.91 -4.53
N TRP A 108 8.30 -18.22 -3.43
CA TRP A 108 8.88 -18.78 -2.19
C TRP A 108 9.51 -20.19 -2.33
N GLU A 109 9.43 -20.84 -3.50
CA GLU A 109 9.74 -22.26 -3.64
C GLU A 109 11.24 -22.62 -3.55
N GLU A 110 12.15 -21.68 -3.82
CA GLU A 110 13.60 -21.99 -3.82
C GLU A 110 14.38 -21.37 -2.63
N GLU A 111 13.87 -20.30 -1.98
CA GLU A 111 14.62 -19.54 -0.95
C GLU A 111 13.75 -18.94 0.19
N GLU A 112 12.77 -19.70 0.73
CA GLU A 112 11.80 -19.23 1.75
C GLU A 112 12.44 -18.49 2.94
N GLU A 113 13.55 -19.00 3.50
CA GLU A 113 14.22 -18.35 4.64
C GLU A 113 14.83 -16.99 4.29
N GLU A 114 15.34 -16.83 3.06
CA GLU A 114 15.94 -15.59 2.57
C GLU A 114 14.88 -14.54 2.29
N ALA A 115 13.79 -14.93 1.61
CA ALA A 115 12.65 -14.05 1.37
C ALA A 115 11.99 -13.61 2.70
N MET A 116 11.87 -14.52 3.69
CA MET A 116 11.33 -14.16 5.01
C MET A 116 12.24 -13.20 5.78
N ARG A 117 13.57 -13.35 5.63
CA ARG A 117 14.53 -12.40 6.21
C ARG A 117 14.38 -11.03 5.53
N ALA A 118 14.30 -11.00 4.21
CA ALA A 118 14.14 -9.75 3.46
C ALA A 118 12.84 -9.02 3.86
N LEU A 119 11.71 -9.74 3.98
CA LEU A 119 10.45 -9.15 4.47
C LEU A 119 10.58 -8.55 5.87
N ARG A 120 11.27 -9.22 6.80
CA ARG A 120 11.50 -8.67 8.15
C ARG A 120 12.36 -7.41 8.12
N GLU A 121 13.43 -7.41 7.32
CA GLU A 121 14.28 -6.24 7.15
C GLU A 121 13.51 -5.05 6.55
N ALA A 122 12.66 -5.31 5.55
CA ALA A 122 11.77 -4.30 4.98
C ALA A 122 10.75 -3.78 6.01
N ALA A 123 10.17 -4.67 6.83
CA ALA A 123 9.24 -4.27 7.89
C ALA A 123 9.93 -3.37 8.92
N GLU A 124 11.14 -3.71 9.35
CA GLU A 124 11.95 -2.88 10.25
C GLU A 124 12.28 -1.52 9.63
N GLN A 125 12.63 -1.48 8.34
CA GLN A 125 12.97 -0.27 7.61
C GLN A 125 11.84 0.77 7.61
N VAL A 126 10.59 0.32 7.47
CA VAL A 126 9.41 1.21 7.48
C VAL A 126 8.69 1.26 8.83
N GLY A 127 9.23 0.61 9.86
CA GLY A 127 8.66 0.57 11.21
C GLY A 127 7.38 -0.26 11.34
N PHE A 128 7.12 -1.19 10.42
CA PHE A 128 5.94 -2.04 10.46
C PHE A 128 6.06 -3.12 11.54
N GLN A 129 5.30 -2.96 12.64
CA GLN A 129 5.27 -3.92 13.75
C GLN A 129 4.20 -5.02 13.61
N GLY A 130 3.45 -5.03 12.51
CA GLY A 130 2.30 -5.94 12.29
C GLY A 130 2.59 -7.17 11.44
N LEU A 131 3.85 -7.46 11.10
CA LEU A 131 4.19 -8.54 10.17
C LEU A 131 3.72 -9.92 10.67
N ASP A 132 3.97 -10.25 11.94
CA ASP A 132 3.55 -11.55 12.51
C ASP A 132 2.01 -11.69 12.56
N GLU A 133 1.30 -10.60 12.83
CA GLU A 133 -0.16 -10.57 12.83
C GLU A 133 -0.72 -10.79 11.41
N LEU A 134 -0.10 -10.16 10.41
CA LEU A 134 -0.44 -10.36 9.00
C LEU A 134 -0.20 -11.81 8.57
N LEU A 135 0.97 -12.39 8.87
CA LEU A 135 1.27 -13.79 8.52
C LEU A 135 0.26 -14.76 9.14
N THR A 136 -0.16 -14.49 10.38
CA THR A 136 -1.21 -15.27 11.05
C THR A 136 -2.54 -15.12 10.32
N PHE A 137 -2.93 -13.89 9.97
CA PHE A 137 -4.14 -13.61 9.21
C PHE A 137 -4.16 -14.34 7.86
N GLN A 138 -3.06 -14.28 7.10
CA GLN A 138 -2.94 -14.97 5.80
C GLN A 138 -3.09 -16.48 5.95
N ALA A 139 -2.44 -17.09 6.94
CA ALA A 139 -2.53 -18.53 7.17
C ALA A 139 -3.97 -18.97 7.50
N GLU A 140 -4.73 -18.14 8.22
CA GLU A 140 -6.14 -18.39 8.53
C GLU A 140 -7.07 -18.24 7.31
N HIS A 141 -6.66 -17.45 6.31
CA HIS A 141 -7.45 -17.11 5.12
C HIS A 141 -6.88 -17.67 3.81
N ALA A 142 -5.92 -18.59 3.85
CA ALA A 142 -5.21 -19.11 2.66
C ALA A 142 -6.10 -19.81 1.61
N GLY A 143 -7.37 -20.10 1.94
CA GLY A 143 -8.37 -20.67 1.02
C GLY A 143 -9.56 -19.76 0.75
N ASP A 144 -9.49 -18.50 1.16
CA ASP A 144 -10.56 -17.52 0.97
C ASP A 144 -10.61 -17.05 -0.49
N PRO A 145 -11.69 -17.33 -1.25
CA PRO A 145 -11.82 -16.85 -2.62
C PRO A 145 -11.91 -15.32 -2.71
N ASP A 146 -12.28 -14.65 -1.62
CA ASP A 146 -12.47 -13.20 -1.53
C ASP A 146 -11.40 -12.57 -0.60
N TYR A 147 -10.20 -13.15 -0.56
CA TYR A 147 -9.10 -12.75 0.33
C TYR A 147 -8.82 -11.23 0.34
N ALA A 148 -8.86 -10.57 -0.82
CA ALA A 148 -8.65 -9.13 -0.93
C ALA A 148 -9.73 -8.31 -0.19
N GLU A 149 -10.98 -8.79 -0.14
CA GLU A 149 -12.04 -8.15 0.64
C GLU A 149 -11.81 -8.36 2.14
N SER A 150 -11.51 -9.59 2.54
CA SER A 150 -11.20 -9.96 3.93
C SER A 150 -10.00 -9.17 4.48
N LEU A 151 -8.93 -9.02 3.69
CA LEU A 151 -7.75 -8.23 4.03
C LEU A 151 -8.12 -6.76 4.24
N ALA A 152 -8.87 -6.16 3.33
CA ALA A 152 -9.30 -4.77 3.47
C ALA A 152 -10.23 -4.57 4.69
N GLU A 153 -11.10 -5.52 5.00
CA GLU A 153 -11.90 -5.49 6.22
C GLU A 153 -11.03 -5.50 7.47
N TRP A 154 -10.09 -6.45 7.55
CA TRP A 154 -9.20 -6.58 8.70
C TRP A 154 -8.32 -5.35 8.89
N THR A 155 -7.69 -4.86 7.82
CA THR A 155 -6.78 -3.71 7.88
C THR A 155 -7.45 -2.40 8.27
N ARG A 156 -8.77 -2.26 8.05
CA ARG A 156 -9.58 -1.14 8.57
C ARG A 156 -9.86 -1.23 10.07
N THR A 157 -9.60 -2.37 10.71
CA THR A 157 -9.73 -2.55 12.16
C THR A 157 -8.43 -2.28 12.93
N LEU A 158 -7.30 -2.11 12.22
CA LEU A 158 -5.96 -1.94 12.78
C LEU A 158 -5.61 -0.52 13.19
#